data_AF-A0A945GRK5-F1
#
_entry.id   AF-A0A945GRK5-F1
#
_cell.length_a   1.000
_cell.length_b   1.000
_cell.length_c   1.000
_cell.angle_alpha   90.00
_cell.angle_beta   90.00
_cell.angle_gamma   90.00
#
_symmetry.space_group_name_H-M   'P 1'
#
loop_
_entity.id
_entity.type
_entity.pdbx_description
1 polymer ?
#
loop_
_entity_poly.entity_id
_entity_poly.type
_entity_poly.pdbx_seq_one_letter_code
_entity_poly.pdbx_strand_id
1 'polypeptide(L)'
;MKLRLSVSISPRATHEELLFARQLGAECVYTWVSDSHMDVTSLTELRQRVDDAGLTLHNVGNMGVGKCDKIQLALPGRDERIGAFKQFLRNLSAVGVHITTFTWEQAGVWSSEERGNSLFF
;
A
#
# COMPACT_ATOMS: atom_id res chain seq x y z
N MET A 1 -11.69 16.25 -17.65
CA MET A 1 -11.15 15.39 -16.57
C MET A 1 -11.79 14.02 -16.70
N LYS A 2 -11.02 12.92 -16.74
CA LYS A 2 -11.56 11.56 -16.80
C LYS A 2 -11.60 10.96 -15.38
N LEU A 3 -12.80 10.68 -14.87
CA LEU A 3 -12.99 9.95 -13.61
C LEU A 3 -12.57 8.48 -13.81
N ARG A 4 -11.92 7.88 -12.81
CA ARG A 4 -11.53 6.46 -12.83
C ARG A 4 -11.97 5.79 -11.54
N LEU A 5 -12.63 4.64 -11.65
CA LEU A 5 -13.00 3.83 -10.48
C LEU A 5 -11.82 2.96 -10.04
N SER A 6 -11.53 2.96 -8.74
CA SER A 6 -10.51 2.10 -8.12
C SER A 6 -11.11 1.25 -7.02
N VAL A 7 -10.73 -0.02 -6.97
CA VAL A 7 -11.12 -0.95 -5.91
C VAL A 7 -9.91 -1.45 -5.13
N SER A 8 -10.11 -1.81 -3.86
CA SER A 8 -9.04 -2.42 -3.06
C SER A 8 -8.80 -3.85 -3.51
N ILE A 9 -7.53 -4.27 -3.51
CA ILE A 9 -7.13 -5.67 -3.69
C ILE A 9 -6.12 -6.10 -2.62
N SER A 10 -5.96 -7.40 -2.43
CA SER A 10 -4.88 -7.99 -1.64
C SER A 10 -3.50 -7.64 -2.20
N PRO A 11 -2.46 -7.46 -1.36
CA PRO A 11 -1.08 -7.28 -1.84
C PRO A 11 -0.55 -8.51 -2.58
N ARG A 12 -1.23 -9.65 -2.44
CA ARG A 12 -0.98 -10.87 -3.23
C ARG A 12 -2.21 -11.25 -4.05
N ALA A 13 -2.85 -10.26 -4.68
CA ALA A 13 -4.07 -10.45 -5.45
C ALA A 13 -4.03 -11.68 -6.36
N THR A 14 -5.08 -12.49 -6.25
CA THR A 14 -5.27 -13.70 -7.04
C THR A 14 -5.91 -13.35 -8.38
N HIS A 15 -5.89 -14.29 -9.32
CA HIS A 15 -6.58 -14.12 -10.60
C HIS A 15 -8.09 -13.84 -10.41
N GLU A 16 -8.75 -14.55 -9.50
CA GLU A 16 -10.19 -14.38 -9.22
C GLU A 16 -10.51 -12.98 -8.66
N GLU A 17 -9.68 -12.46 -7.75
CA GLU A 17 -9.86 -11.13 -7.19
C GLU A 17 -9.73 -10.03 -8.26
N LEU A 18 -8.74 -10.17 -9.16
CA LEU A 18 -8.54 -9.22 -10.26
C LEU A 18 -9.63 -9.35 -11.33
N LEU A 19 -10.08 -10.58 -11.63
CA LEU A 19 -11.21 -10.81 -12.53
C LEU A 19 -12.48 -10.15 -11.98
N PHE A 20 -12.73 -10.30 -10.68
CA PHE A 20 -13.87 -9.68 -10.02
C PHE A 20 -13.80 -8.15 -10.07
N ALA A 21 -12.63 -7.55 -9.76
CA ALA A 21 -12.42 -6.11 -9.88
C ALA A 21 -12.76 -5.59 -11.30
N ARG A 22 -12.30 -6.31 -12.33
CA ARG A 22 -12.61 -5.98 -13.74
C ARG A 22 -14.11 -6.11 -14.05
N GLN A 23 -14.78 -7.14 -13.55
CA GLN A 23 -16.23 -7.36 -13.73
C GLN A 23 -17.08 -6.28 -13.05
N LEU A 24 -16.60 -5.67 -11.97
CA LEU A 24 -17.23 -4.50 -11.35
C LEU A 24 -17.10 -3.22 -12.19
N GLY A 25 -16.36 -3.26 -13.31
CA GLY A 25 -16.08 -2.10 -14.15
C GLY A 25 -14.98 -1.19 -13.59
N ALA A 26 -14.15 -1.68 -12.65
CA ALA A 26 -13.01 -0.92 -12.17
C ALA A 26 -11.95 -0.78 -13.27
N GLU A 27 -11.36 0.41 -13.39
CA GLU A 27 -10.21 0.66 -14.27
C GLU A 27 -8.89 0.62 -13.49
N CYS A 28 -8.98 0.76 -12.17
CA CYS A 28 -7.86 0.87 -11.26
C CYS A 28 -8.01 -0.08 -10.09
N VAL A 29 -6.89 -0.42 -9.48
CA VAL A 29 -6.83 -1.07 -8.18
C VAL A 29 -5.85 -0.35 -7.27
N TYR A 30 -6.05 -0.48 -5.97
CA TYR A 30 -5.10 -0.05 -4.96
C TYR A 30 -4.88 -1.13 -3.90
N THR A 31 -3.75 -1.07 -3.20
CA THR A 31 -3.47 -2.02 -2.11
C THR A 31 -2.54 -1.42 -1.05
N TRP A 32 -2.36 -2.15 0.05
CA TRP A 32 -1.41 -1.86 1.11
C TRP A 32 -0.47 -3.06 1.29
N VAL A 33 0.84 -2.82 1.17
CA VAL A 33 1.87 -3.85 1.34
C VAL A 33 2.53 -3.78 2.73
N SER A 34 3.07 -4.91 3.19
CA SER A 34 3.92 -4.97 4.38
C SER A 34 5.34 -4.48 4.07
N ASP A 35 6.15 -4.25 5.11
CA ASP A 35 7.54 -3.81 4.94
C ASP A 35 8.39 -4.80 4.13
N SER A 36 8.07 -6.10 4.21
CA SER A 36 8.72 -7.17 3.44
C SER A 36 8.41 -7.19 1.94
N HIS A 37 7.50 -6.33 1.46
CA HIS A 37 7.08 -6.27 0.05
C HIS A 37 7.25 -4.84 -0.53
N MET A 38 8.09 -4.01 0.09
CA MET A 38 8.43 -2.68 -0.41
C MET A 38 9.55 -2.69 -1.47
N ASP A 39 10.19 -3.84 -1.69
CA ASP A 39 11.27 -3.98 -2.67
C ASP A 39 10.74 -3.97 -4.11
N VAL A 40 11.63 -3.65 -5.05
CA VAL A 40 11.28 -3.51 -6.48
C VAL A 40 10.77 -4.82 -7.06
N THR A 41 11.30 -5.98 -6.64
CA THR A 41 10.87 -7.29 -7.16
C THR A 41 9.43 -7.57 -6.79
N SER A 42 9.09 -7.49 -5.50
CA SER A 42 7.71 -7.67 -5.00
C SER A 42 6.71 -6.73 -5.68
N LEU A 43 7.10 -5.45 -5.83
CA LEU A 43 6.25 -4.44 -6.47
C LEU A 43 6.09 -4.69 -7.98
N THR A 44 7.12 -5.18 -8.66
CA THR A 44 7.08 -5.56 -10.07
C THR A 44 6.13 -6.74 -10.28
N GLU A 45 6.22 -7.78 -9.45
CA GLU A 45 5.32 -8.94 -9.52
C GLU A 45 3.86 -8.58 -9.26
N LEU A 46 3.61 -7.67 -8.31
CA LEU A 46 2.27 -7.12 -8.09
C LEU A 46 1.79 -6.34 -9.31
N ARG A 47 2.63 -5.46 -9.87
CA ARG A 47 2.27 -4.66 -11.04
C ARG A 47 1.96 -5.54 -12.25
N GLN A 48 2.80 -6.53 -12.53
CA GLN A 48 2.63 -7.45 -13.66
C GLN A 48 1.29 -8.19 -13.58
N ARG A 49 0.94 -8.75 -12.41
CA ARG A 49 -0.35 -9.44 -12.23
C ARG A 49 -1.55 -8.53 -12.51
N VAL A 50 -1.47 -7.27 -12.08
CA VAL A 50 -2.54 -6.28 -12.31
C VAL A 50 -2.62 -5.90 -13.78
N ASP A 51 -1.48 -5.68 -14.45
CA ASP A 51 -1.43 -5.36 -15.87
C ASP A 51 -1.93 -6.54 -16.74
N ASP A 52 -1.57 -7.78 -16.39
CA ASP A 52 -2.05 -9.01 -17.05
C ASP A 52 -3.58 -9.17 -16.96
N ALA A 53 -4.19 -8.64 -15.90
CA ALA A 53 -5.64 -8.60 -15.73
C ALA A 53 -6.32 -7.44 -16.49
N GLY A 54 -5.55 -6.60 -17.20
CA GLY A 54 -6.07 -5.42 -17.92
C GLY A 54 -6.49 -4.27 -16.99
N LEU A 55 -5.96 -4.23 -15.77
CA LEU A 55 -6.23 -3.20 -14.76
C LEU A 55 -5.00 -2.28 -14.60
N THR A 56 -5.17 -1.14 -13.94
CA THR A 56 -4.04 -0.28 -13.55
C THR A 56 -3.80 -0.34 -12.05
N LEU A 57 -2.56 -0.65 -11.64
CA LEU A 57 -2.15 -0.48 -10.25
C LEU A 57 -1.97 1.01 -9.95
N HIS A 58 -3.02 1.63 -9.40
CA HIS A 58 -3.09 3.08 -9.27
C HIS A 58 -2.36 3.57 -8.02
N ASN A 59 -2.53 2.89 -6.89
CA ASN A 59 -1.93 3.28 -5.62
C ASN A 59 -1.43 2.06 -4.84
N VAL A 60 -0.25 2.19 -4.24
CA VAL A 60 0.27 1.22 -3.28
C VAL A 60 0.68 1.98 -2.02
N GLY A 61 0.00 1.73 -0.92
CA GLY A 61 0.40 2.19 0.41
C GLY A 61 1.28 1.17 1.11
N ASN A 62 1.96 1.59 2.17
CA ASN A 62 2.59 0.68 3.13
C ASN A 62 2.20 1.11 4.55
N MET A 63 1.79 0.15 5.38
CA MET A 63 1.31 0.44 6.73
C MET A 63 2.41 0.98 7.64
N GLY A 64 3.62 0.41 7.56
CA GLY A 64 4.74 0.75 8.42
C GLY A 64 5.31 2.15 8.18
N VAL A 65 5.24 2.70 6.96
CA VAL A 65 5.76 4.04 6.65
C VAL A 65 4.66 5.07 6.37
N GLY A 66 3.52 4.64 5.84
CA GLY A 66 2.37 5.50 5.53
C GLY A 66 1.55 5.90 6.76
N LYS A 67 1.65 5.14 7.87
CA LYS A 67 0.96 5.39 9.14
C LYS A 67 1.91 5.37 10.34
N CYS A 68 3.16 5.78 10.13
CA CYS A 68 4.22 5.62 11.12
C CYS A 68 4.14 6.66 12.24
N ASP A 69 3.88 6.21 13.46
CA ASP A 69 3.89 7.00 14.70
C ASP A 69 5.21 7.75 14.91
N LYS A 70 6.36 7.11 14.65
CA LYS A 70 7.68 7.74 14.78
C LYS A 70 7.83 8.95 13.86
N ILE A 71 7.25 8.89 12.66
CA ILE A 71 7.25 10.02 11.72
C ILE A 71 6.30 11.11 12.22
N GLN A 72 5.07 10.74 12.55
CA GLN A 72 4.00 11.68 12.90
C GLN A 72 4.23 12.40 14.25
N LEU A 73 4.81 11.71 15.23
CA LEU A 73 5.04 12.21 16.60
C LEU A 73 6.50 12.60 16.87
N ALA A 74 7.37 12.51 15.86
CA ALA A 74 8.80 12.78 15.98
C ALA A 74 9.53 12.01 17.10
N LEU A 75 9.22 10.71 17.23
CA LEU A 75 9.82 9.82 18.24
C LEU A 75 11.22 9.31 17.81
N PRO A 76 12.01 8.73 18.73
CA PRO A 76 13.25 8.04 18.37
C PRO A 76 13.07 7.03 17.23
N GLY A 77 13.98 7.06 16.25
CA GLY A 77 13.88 6.28 15.01
C GLY A 77 13.10 6.95 13.87
N ARG A 78 12.61 8.19 14.06
CA ARG A 78 11.96 9.00 13.01
C ARG A 78 12.73 9.02 11.70
N ASP A 79 14.01 9.40 11.75
CA ASP A 79 14.79 9.65 10.53
C ASP A 79 15.07 8.35 9.75
N GLU A 80 15.22 7.22 10.44
CA GLU A 80 15.28 5.89 9.83
C GLU A 80 13.98 5.58 9.06
N ARG A 81 12.82 5.83 9.68
CA ARG A 81 11.51 5.60 9.03
C ARG A 81 11.25 6.55 7.88
N ILE A 82 11.70 7.81 7.96
CA ILE A 82 11.69 8.74 6.81
C ILE A 82 12.59 8.21 5.68
N GLY A 83 13.76 7.66 6.02
CA GLY A 83 14.66 7.00 5.06
C GLY A 83 13.97 5.83 4.35
N ALA A 84 13.33 4.95 5.12
CA ALA A 84 12.54 3.84 4.59
C ALA A 84 11.39 4.32 3.68
N PHE A 85 10.66 5.37 4.08
CA PHE A 85 9.59 5.92 3.25
C PHE A 85 10.12 6.48 1.94
N LYS A 86 11.21 7.25 1.98
CA LYS A 86 11.88 7.77 0.78
C LYS A 86 12.33 6.65 -0.15
N GLN A 87 12.86 5.55 0.40
CA GLN A 87 13.24 4.39 -0.40
C GLN A 87 12.01 3.73 -1.04
N PHE A 88 10.93 3.57 -0.29
CA PHE A 88 9.67 3.04 -0.82
C PHE A 88 9.13 3.91 -1.98
N LEU A 89 9.15 5.24 -1.85
CA LEU A 89 8.77 6.16 -2.94
C LEU A 89 9.62 5.96 -4.20
N ARG A 90 10.93 5.75 -4.05
CA ARG A 90 11.83 5.46 -5.19
C ARG A 90 11.50 4.12 -5.83
N ASN A 91 11.25 3.09 -5.03
CA ASN A 91 10.90 1.76 -5.51
C ASN A 91 9.56 1.76 -6.26
N LEU A 92 8.54 2.45 -5.74
CA LEU A 92 7.27 2.67 -6.44
C LEU A 92 7.49 3.35 -7.79
N SER A 93 8.29 4.42 -7.82
CA SER A 93 8.61 5.12 -9.06
C SER A 93 9.36 4.24 -10.07
N ALA A 94 10.22 3.32 -9.60
CA ALA A 94 10.97 2.41 -10.46
C ALA A 94 10.05 1.39 -11.18
N VAL A 95 8.91 1.04 -10.60
CA VAL A 95 7.90 0.14 -11.19
C VAL A 95 6.74 0.90 -11.86
N GLY A 96 6.85 2.22 -12.02
CA GLY A 96 5.83 3.05 -12.68
C GLY A 96 4.56 3.28 -11.86
N VAL A 97 4.62 3.19 -10.53
CA VAL A 97 3.54 3.57 -9.61
C VAL A 97 3.89 4.93 -8.99
N HIS A 98 3.04 5.94 -9.23
CA HIS A 98 3.33 7.32 -8.86
C HIS A 98 2.36 7.90 -7.81
N ILE A 99 1.48 7.08 -7.26
CA ILE A 99 0.53 7.49 -6.22
C ILE A 99 0.68 6.53 -5.05
N THR A 100 0.80 7.09 -3.86
CA THR A 100 0.85 6.36 -2.60
C THR A 100 0.06 7.13 -1.55
N THR A 101 -0.06 6.55 -0.36
CA THR A 101 -0.86 7.09 0.73
C THR A 101 -0.01 7.30 1.97
N PHE A 102 -0.18 8.48 2.57
CA PHE A 102 0.29 8.80 3.92
C PHE A 102 -0.91 9.34 4.71
N THR A 103 -1.11 8.88 5.93
CA THR A 103 -2.21 9.34 6.79
C THR A 103 -1.68 9.93 8.08
N TRP A 104 -2.52 10.67 8.80
CA TRP A 104 -2.21 11.22 10.12
C TRP A 104 -3.03 10.48 11.19
N GLU A 105 -2.65 9.21 11.41
CA GLU A 105 -3.37 8.24 12.26
C GLU A 105 -2.35 7.50 13.15
N GLN A 106 -1.87 8.13 14.21
CA GLN A 106 -0.72 7.65 14.99
C GLN A 106 -0.99 6.36 15.77
N ALA A 107 -2.26 6.04 16.04
CA ALA A 107 -2.69 4.81 16.70
C ALA A 107 -3.29 3.78 15.71
N GLY A 108 -3.14 4.00 14.40
CA GLY A 108 -3.87 3.24 13.39
C GLY A 108 -5.32 3.69 13.20
N VAL A 109 -6.08 2.93 12.40
CA VAL A 109 -7.50 3.20 12.14
C VAL A 109 -8.34 2.48 13.17
N TRP A 110 -9.40 3.12 13.63
CA TRP A 110 -10.46 2.48 14.40
C TRP A 110 -11.06 1.29 13.63
N SER A 111 -10.98 0.09 14.20
CA SER A 111 -11.70 -1.11 13.76
C SER A 111 -12.71 -1.52 14.83
N SER A 112 -13.83 -2.13 14.41
CA SER A 112 -14.84 -2.66 15.33
C SER A 112 -14.32 -3.77 16.24
N GLU A 113 -13.19 -4.39 15.90
CA GLU A 113 -12.42 -5.24 16.80
C GLU A 113 -11.34 -4.41 17.50
N GLU A 114 -11.34 -4.47 18.83
CA GLU A 114 -10.23 -4.03 19.66
C GLU A 114 -9.06 -4.98 19.38
N ARG A 115 -8.03 -4.52 18.65
CA ARG A 115 -6.70 -5.14 18.76
C ARG A 115 -6.17 -4.79 20.15
N GLY A 116 -6.70 -5.48 21.15
CA GLY A 116 -6.24 -5.38 22.53
C GLY A 116 -4.74 -5.58 22.56
N ASN A 117 -4.07 -4.66 23.25
CA ASN A 117 -2.67 -4.74 23.65
C ASN A 117 -2.23 -6.19 23.94
N SER A 118 -1.54 -6.84 23.00
CA SER A 118 -0.54 -7.83 23.37
C SER A 118 0.75 -7.08 23.69
N LEU A 119 0.72 -6.35 24.81
CA LEU A 119 1.92 -6.03 25.56
C LEU A 119 2.41 -7.36 26.14
N PHE A 120 3.32 -8.02 25.43
CA PHE A 120 4.24 -8.94 26.06
C PHE A 120 5.58 -8.20 26.18
N PHE A 121 6.03 -8.11 27.43
CA PHE A 121 7.43 -7.85 27.77
C PHE A 121 8.35 -8.85 27.07
#